data_AF-A0A2R6CJL1-F1
#
_entry.id   AF-A0A2R6CJL1-F1
#
_cell.length_a   1.000
_cell.length_b   1.000
_cell.length_c   1.000
_cell.angle_alpha   90.00
_cell.angle_beta   90.00
_cell.angle_gamma   90.00
#
_symmetry.space_group_name_H-M   'P 1'
#
loop_
_entity.id
_entity.type
_entity.pdbx_description
1 polymer ?
#
loop_
_entity_poly.entity_id
_entity_poly.type
_entity_poly.pdbx_seq_one_letter_code
_entity_poly.pdbx_strand_id
1 'polypeptide(L)'
;MKRRTLLATVGGAASLAGCAGRLGGGGRSGDDSSGGSGSADDETDNGSVETLTLAEQGVPPTICEESLSPAGIRAIAEPVFGAPGEFPADPEGYHGLSEEDTVIGLTDGQRARAYPRTVLNVHEIVNDTFGAPVIVTYCPICRSGMVAKRRIDGEATTFDVSGLLWKAPRIHSAASEKDGRVFSDNEAGVANNGNLVMYDAATGSYWSQILAAAICGERQGERMTIHPSTVTTWGEWRRDHPDTEVLLPPPASETVDPPI
;
A
#
# COMPACT_ATOMS: atom_id res chain seq x y z
N MET A 1 51.20 -18.90 -27.59
CA MET A 1 50.85 -18.72 -29.02
C MET A 1 50.16 -17.37 -29.18
N LYS A 2 50.70 -16.48 -30.02
CA LYS A 2 50.09 -15.19 -30.41
C LYS A 2 49.20 -15.40 -31.63
N ARG A 3 48.05 -14.72 -31.70
CA ARG A 3 47.40 -14.10 -32.89
C ARG A 3 46.15 -13.35 -32.38
N ARG A 4 46.16 -12.02 -32.32
CA ARG A 4 45.91 -11.02 -33.39
C ARG A 4 44.41 -10.97 -33.79
N THR A 5 43.68 -9.87 -33.99
CA THR A 5 43.90 -8.40 -34.01
C THR A 5 42.65 -7.74 -34.66
N LEU A 6 42.16 -6.60 -34.11
CA LEU A 6 41.42 -5.45 -34.75
C LEU A 6 40.01 -5.69 -35.39
N LEU A 7 39.11 -4.71 -35.61
CA LEU A 7 39.03 -3.24 -35.45
C LEU A 7 37.54 -2.83 -35.53
N ALA A 8 37.22 -1.65 -34.98
CA ALA A 8 35.95 -0.92 -35.10
C ALA A 8 35.75 -0.24 -36.47
N THR A 9 34.49 0.07 -36.82
CA THR A 9 34.10 1.31 -37.55
C THR A 9 32.61 1.65 -37.41
N VAL A 10 32.33 2.96 -37.54
CA VAL A 10 31.10 3.74 -37.36
C VAL A 10 30.31 3.92 -38.67
N GLY A 11 29.00 4.15 -38.57
CA GLY A 11 28.11 4.76 -39.60
C GLY A 11 26.66 4.29 -39.40
N GLY A 12 25.60 5.08 -39.23
CA GLY A 12 25.29 6.45 -39.65
C GLY A 12 24.26 6.42 -40.80
N ALA A 13 22.96 6.64 -40.52
CA ALA A 13 21.98 7.25 -41.45
C ALA A 13 20.58 7.36 -40.81
N ALA A 14 20.05 8.58 -40.78
CA ALA A 14 18.66 8.93 -40.51
C ALA A 14 17.89 9.04 -41.84
N SER A 15 16.59 8.74 -41.81
CA SER A 15 15.68 8.97 -42.95
C SER A 15 14.38 9.62 -42.48
N LEU A 16 14.25 10.92 -42.77
CA LEU A 16 12.99 11.67 -42.80
C LEU A 16 12.43 11.60 -44.23
N ALA A 17 11.10 11.50 -44.37
CA ALA A 17 10.40 11.81 -45.61
C ALA A 17 9.04 12.48 -45.31
N GLY A 18 8.93 13.76 -45.69
CA GLY A 18 7.65 14.39 -46.08
C GLY A 18 7.26 13.95 -47.51
N CYS A 19 6.21 14.41 -48.18
CA CYS A 19 5.36 15.59 -48.06
C CYS A 19 4.03 15.34 -48.82
N ALA A 20 2.99 16.09 -48.43
CA ALA A 20 1.98 16.80 -49.24
C ALA A 20 1.18 16.12 -50.38
N GLY A 21 -0.15 16.19 -50.24
CA GLY A 21 -0.99 16.94 -51.19
C GLY A 21 -2.02 16.15 -52.01
N ARG A 22 -3.31 16.49 -51.84
CA ARG A 22 -4.20 16.85 -52.97
C ARG A 22 -5.49 17.53 -52.51
N LEU A 23 -5.82 18.58 -53.25
CA LEU A 23 -6.95 19.51 -53.15
C LEU A 23 -8.17 19.00 -53.93
N GLY A 24 -9.35 19.46 -53.51
CA GLY A 24 -10.58 19.58 -54.31
C GLY A 24 -11.80 19.62 -53.38
N GLY A 25 -12.70 20.60 -53.37
CA GLY A 25 -12.88 21.81 -54.17
C GLY A 25 -14.38 22.18 -54.17
N GLY A 26 -14.72 23.41 -53.73
CA GLY A 26 -16.01 24.12 -53.94
C GLY A 26 -17.16 23.77 -52.97
N GLY A 27 -17.94 24.67 -52.40
CA GLY A 27 -18.09 26.12 -52.51
C GLY A 27 -19.58 26.54 -52.37
N ARG A 28 -19.83 27.66 -51.67
CA ARG A 28 -21.08 28.47 -51.48
C ARG A 28 -22.08 27.96 -50.43
N SER A 29 -22.43 28.69 -49.34
CA SER A 29 -22.89 30.09 -49.10
C SER A 29 -24.42 30.20 -49.04
N GLY A 30 -24.95 30.69 -47.91
CA GLY A 30 -26.13 31.57 -47.89
C GLY A 30 -27.33 31.16 -47.02
N ASP A 31 -27.52 31.96 -45.96
CA ASP A 31 -28.78 32.54 -45.47
C ASP A 31 -29.57 31.99 -44.27
N ASP A 32 -29.78 32.97 -43.38
CA ASP A 32 -30.57 33.14 -42.16
C ASP A 32 -32.05 32.76 -42.28
N SER A 33 -32.70 32.48 -41.13
CA SER A 33 -33.77 33.31 -40.55
C SER A 33 -34.49 32.65 -39.35
N SER A 34 -34.34 33.30 -38.19
CA SER A 34 -35.32 33.61 -37.14
C SER A 34 -36.53 32.70 -36.80
N GLY A 35 -36.64 32.39 -35.50
CA GLY A 35 -37.76 32.87 -34.66
C GLY A 35 -38.79 31.84 -34.19
N GLY A 36 -38.95 31.71 -32.86
CA GLY A 36 -40.15 31.11 -32.24
C GLY A 36 -39.96 30.65 -30.80
N SER A 37 -40.51 31.42 -29.87
CA SER A 37 -40.52 31.22 -28.41
C SER A 37 -41.26 29.97 -27.94
N GLY A 38 -40.81 29.38 -26.83
CA GLY A 38 -41.60 28.45 -26.03
C GLY A 38 -40.88 28.12 -24.73
N SER A 39 -41.25 28.83 -23.66
CA SER A 39 -40.89 28.48 -22.29
C SER A 39 -41.41 27.09 -21.95
N ALA A 40 -40.52 26.23 -21.48
CA ALA A 40 -40.87 25.13 -20.60
C ALA A 40 -39.73 25.06 -19.58
N ASP A 41 -40.03 25.60 -18.40
CA ASP A 41 -39.25 25.36 -17.20
C ASP A 41 -39.29 23.85 -16.94
N ASP A 42 -38.24 23.15 -17.34
CA ASP A 42 -37.96 21.80 -16.88
C ASP A 42 -36.79 21.92 -15.89
N GLU A 43 -37.10 22.48 -14.71
CA GLU A 43 -36.36 22.19 -13.49
C GLU A 43 -36.49 20.68 -13.23
N THR A 44 -35.72 19.90 -14.00
CA THR A 44 -35.24 18.64 -13.50
C THR A 44 -34.26 19.02 -12.40
N ASP A 45 -34.78 19.07 -11.17
CA ASP A 45 -34.02 18.76 -9.96
C ASP A 45 -33.44 17.36 -10.17
N ASN A 46 -32.37 17.31 -10.96
CA ASN A 46 -31.46 16.20 -11.04
C ASN A 46 -30.66 16.31 -9.75
N GLY A 47 -31.35 16.07 -8.62
CA GLY A 47 -30.80 16.05 -7.30
C GLY A 47 -29.52 15.27 -7.44
N SER A 48 -28.40 15.99 -7.30
CA SER A 48 -27.10 15.50 -7.71
C SER A 48 -26.90 14.18 -6.99
N VAL A 49 -27.07 13.08 -7.72
CA VAL A 49 -26.61 11.79 -7.26
C VAL A 49 -25.11 11.98 -7.23
N GLU A 50 -24.59 12.34 -6.05
CA GLU A 50 -23.16 12.42 -5.82
C GLU A 50 -22.61 11.11 -6.36
N THR A 51 -21.93 11.23 -7.50
CA THR A 51 -21.38 10.07 -8.17
C THR A 51 -20.13 9.75 -7.38
N LEU A 52 -20.36 9.09 -6.25
CA LEU A 52 -19.31 8.55 -5.42
C LEU A 52 -18.44 7.71 -6.34
N THR A 53 -17.15 7.98 -6.30
CA THR A 53 -16.15 7.25 -7.07
C THR A 53 -16.25 5.76 -6.73
N LEU A 54 -15.84 4.89 -7.66
CA LEU A 54 -15.79 3.44 -7.39
C LEU A 54 -14.95 3.11 -6.13
N ALA A 55 -14.05 4.02 -5.72
CA ALA A 55 -13.27 3.94 -4.49
C ALA A 55 -14.10 4.22 -3.22
N GLU A 56 -15.13 5.06 -3.30
CA GLU A 56 -16.07 5.33 -2.20
C GLU A 56 -17.12 4.22 -2.04
N GLN A 57 -17.46 3.52 -3.13
CA GLN A 57 -18.31 2.32 -3.10
C GLN A 57 -17.52 1.03 -2.79
N GLY A 58 -16.20 1.13 -2.63
CA GLY A 58 -15.29 0.00 -2.41
C GLY A 58 -15.32 -0.59 -1.01
N VAL A 59 -16.20 -0.13 -0.11
CA VAL A 59 -16.35 -0.70 1.22
C VAL A 59 -17.02 -2.07 1.08
N PRO A 60 -16.37 -3.19 1.45
CA PRO A 60 -17.06 -4.45 1.62
C PRO A 60 -18.09 -4.22 2.72
N PRO A 61 -19.40 -4.23 2.42
CA PRO A 61 -20.41 -3.86 3.41
C PRO A 61 -20.40 -4.80 4.62
N THR A 62 -19.84 -6.00 4.47
CA THR A 62 -19.82 -7.04 5.49
C THR A 62 -18.67 -6.91 6.49
N ILE A 63 -17.60 -6.17 6.19
CA ILE A 63 -16.40 -6.19 7.03
C ILE A 63 -16.66 -5.62 8.43
N CYS A 64 -17.60 -4.69 8.55
CA CYS A 64 -18.00 -4.10 9.83
C CYS A 64 -18.84 -5.03 10.71
N GLU A 65 -19.34 -6.14 10.14
CA GLU A 65 -20.11 -7.16 10.85
C GLU A 65 -19.23 -8.36 11.23
N GLU A 66 -17.99 -8.42 10.74
CA GLU A 66 -17.06 -9.51 11.01
C GLU A 66 -16.34 -9.31 12.36
N SER A 67 -16.18 -10.42 13.09
CA SER A 67 -15.44 -10.45 14.35
C SER A 67 -13.95 -10.63 14.09
N LEU A 68 -13.12 -10.14 15.02
CA LEU A 68 -11.67 -10.34 14.99
C LEU A 68 -11.34 -11.84 14.87
N SER A 69 -10.41 -12.16 13.98
CA SER A 69 -9.90 -13.52 13.76
C SER A 69 -8.40 -13.51 13.45
N PRO A 70 -7.55 -12.95 14.33
CA PRO A 70 -6.13 -12.69 14.07
C PRO A 70 -5.25 -13.91 13.79
N ALA A 71 -5.78 -15.14 13.80
CA ALA A 71 -5.04 -16.38 13.54
C ALA A 71 -3.73 -16.53 14.38
N GLY A 72 -3.66 -15.89 15.55
CA GLY A 72 -2.48 -15.87 16.41
C GLY A 72 -1.41 -14.83 16.03
N ILE A 73 -1.61 -14.07 14.94
CA ILE A 73 -0.76 -12.94 14.55
C ILE A 73 -1.02 -11.78 15.51
N ARG A 74 0.04 -11.25 16.10
CA ARG A 74 -0.01 -10.10 17.01
C ARG A 74 0.99 -9.04 16.57
N ALA A 75 0.57 -7.77 16.62
CA ALA A 75 1.44 -6.64 16.39
C ALA A 75 2.56 -6.57 17.43
N ILE A 76 3.69 -5.96 17.06
CA ILE A 76 4.71 -5.53 18.02
C ILE A 76 4.20 -4.27 18.73
N ALA A 77 4.13 -4.32 20.06
CA ALA A 77 3.69 -3.23 20.92
C ALA A 77 4.86 -2.38 21.40
N GLU A 78 5.91 -3.04 21.90
CA GLU A 78 7.11 -2.41 22.45
C GLU A 78 8.32 -2.87 21.62
N PRO A 79 8.64 -2.15 20.52
CA PRO A 79 9.74 -2.53 19.65
C PRO A 79 11.09 -2.21 20.29
N VAL A 80 11.98 -3.19 20.27
CA VAL A 80 13.39 -3.03 20.65
C VAL A 80 14.24 -2.98 19.39
N PHE A 81 15.17 -2.02 19.37
CA PHE A 81 16.08 -1.81 18.27
C PHE A 81 17.53 -2.03 18.71
N GLY A 82 18.33 -2.65 17.84
CA GLY A 82 19.76 -2.83 18.01
C GLY A 82 20.54 -2.28 16.83
N ALA A 83 21.86 -2.30 16.93
CA ALA A 83 22.76 -2.07 15.81
C ALA A 83 22.63 -3.19 14.77
N PRO A 84 23.07 -2.98 13.51
CA PRO A 84 22.92 -3.96 12.43
C PRO A 84 23.48 -5.36 12.75
N GLY A 85 24.56 -5.43 13.53
CA GLY A 85 25.21 -6.69 13.93
C GLY A 85 24.53 -7.41 15.11
N GLU A 86 23.53 -6.80 15.74
CA GLU A 86 22.78 -7.38 16.85
C GLU A 86 21.54 -8.16 16.39
N PHE A 87 21.18 -8.07 15.11
CA PHE A 87 20.13 -8.92 14.54
C PHE A 87 20.59 -10.39 14.59
N PRO A 88 19.81 -11.31 15.19
CA PRO A 88 20.23 -12.70 15.33
C PRO A 88 20.47 -13.37 13.96
N ALA A 89 21.51 -14.19 13.86
CA ALA A 89 21.79 -14.94 12.63
C ALA A 89 20.76 -16.05 12.36
N ASP A 90 20.20 -16.64 13.42
CA ASP A 90 19.19 -17.71 13.36
C ASP A 90 18.08 -17.45 14.41
N PRO A 91 17.22 -16.44 14.20
CA PRO A 91 16.14 -16.10 15.11
C PRO A 91 15.03 -17.16 15.07
N GLU A 92 14.62 -17.67 16.24
CA GLU A 92 13.55 -18.67 16.31
C GLU A 92 12.23 -18.12 15.73
N GLY A 93 11.66 -18.82 14.74
CA GLY A 93 10.40 -18.42 14.10
C GLY A 93 10.54 -17.34 13.02
N TYR A 94 11.76 -16.87 12.74
CA TYR A 94 12.06 -15.93 11.67
C TYR A 94 13.24 -16.46 10.86
N HIS A 95 13.57 -15.80 9.75
CA HIS A 95 14.81 -16.07 9.04
C HIS A 95 15.83 -14.97 9.33
N GLY A 96 17.12 -15.33 9.33
CA GLY A 96 18.21 -14.37 9.49
C GLY A 96 18.22 -13.32 8.39
N LEU A 97 18.77 -12.14 8.66
CA LEU A 97 18.71 -10.99 7.76
C LEU A 97 19.89 -10.94 6.78
N SER A 98 19.67 -11.30 5.50
CA SER A 98 20.67 -11.21 4.43
C SER A 98 20.68 -9.84 3.75
N GLU A 99 21.68 -9.55 2.92
CA GLU A 99 21.80 -8.28 2.20
C GLU A 99 20.65 -8.06 1.19
N GLU A 100 20.04 -9.14 0.70
CA GLU A 100 18.95 -9.16 -0.27
C GLU A 100 17.57 -9.04 0.38
N ASP A 101 17.47 -9.23 1.69
CA ASP A 101 16.22 -9.14 2.41
C ASP A 101 15.65 -7.72 2.37
N THR A 102 14.34 -7.62 2.20
CA THR A 102 13.66 -6.33 2.14
C THR A 102 13.49 -5.73 3.54
N VAL A 103 13.68 -4.42 3.65
CA VAL A 103 13.38 -3.63 4.85
C VAL A 103 12.46 -2.48 4.48
N ILE A 104 11.62 -2.05 5.43
CA ILE A 104 11.06 -0.71 5.44
C ILE A 104 12.03 0.17 6.23
N GLY A 105 12.43 1.31 5.68
CA GLY A 105 13.38 2.24 6.28
C GLY A 105 12.73 3.59 6.59
N LEU A 106 12.99 4.12 7.78
CA LEU A 106 12.62 5.47 8.20
C LEU A 106 13.86 6.31 8.46
N THR A 107 13.76 7.61 8.13
CA THR A 107 14.76 8.61 8.48
C THR A 107 14.11 9.94 8.82
N ASP A 108 14.69 10.67 9.77
CA ASP A 108 14.35 12.06 10.11
C ASP A 108 15.53 13.02 9.82
N GLY A 109 16.51 12.55 9.04
CA GLY A 109 17.75 13.27 8.71
C GLY A 109 18.85 13.17 9.78
N GLN A 110 18.53 12.76 11.01
CA GLN A 110 19.51 12.54 12.08
C GLN A 110 19.62 11.06 12.47
N ARG A 111 18.52 10.33 12.37
CA ARG A 111 18.40 8.91 12.72
C ARG A 111 17.92 8.12 11.51
N ALA A 112 18.29 6.85 11.50
CA ALA A 112 17.82 5.88 10.53
C ALA A 112 17.38 4.62 11.27
N ARG A 113 16.27 4.03 10.84
CA ARG A 113 15.70 2.83 11.45
C ARG A 113 15.16 1.90 10.38
N ALA A 114 15.49 0.61 10.50
CA ALA A 114 15.06 -0.44 9.60
C ALA A 114 14.09 -1.40 10.29
N TYR A 115 13.04 -1.77 9.57
CA TYR A 115 12.03 -2.76 9.96
C TYR A 115 12.11 -3.92 8.96
N PRO A 116 12.76 -5.03 9.33
CA PRO A 116 12.94 -6.16 8.43
C PRO A 116 11.64 -6.82 8.03
N ARG A 117 11.48 -7.13 6.74
CA ARG A 117 10.32 -7.86 6.23
C ARG A 117 10.18 -9.24 6.87
N THR A 118 11.28 -9.88 7.30
CA THR A 118 11.21 -11.16 8.03
C THR A 118 10.36 -11.05 9.30
N VAL A 119 10.52 -9.96 10.06
CA VAL A 119 9.73 -9.68 11.26
C VAL A 119 8.32 -9.22 10.89
N LEU A 120 8.20 -8.32 9.92
CA LEU A 120 6.92 -7.78 9.47
C LEU A 120 6.01 -8.82 8.80
N ASN A 121 6.56 -9.87 8.17
CA ASN A 121 5.76 -10.97 7.62
C ASN A 121 5.00 -11.74 8.71
N VAL A 122 5.53 -11.76 9.94
CA VAL A 122 4.95 -12.50 11.07
C VAL A 122 3.99 -11.63 11.86
N HIS A 123 4.37 -10.37 12.12
CA HIS A 123 3.62 -9.50 13.03
C HIS A 123 2.71 -8.50 12.32
N GLU A 124 2.96 -8.24 11.04
CA GLU A 124 2.25 -7.31 10.13
C GLU A 124 2.21 -5.83 10.57
N ILE A 125 2.36 -5.53 11.86
CA ILE A 125 2.22 -4.20 12.47
C ILE A 125 3.29 -4.03 13.56
N VAL A 126 3.90 -2.84 13.60
CA VAL A 126 4.81 -2.38 14.66
C VAL A 126 4.32 -1.01 15.16
N ASN A 127 4.04 -0.92 16.45
CA ASN A 127 3.67 0.33 17.13
C ASN A 127 4.93 1.01 17.66
N ASP A 128 5.50 1.92 16.86
CA ASP A 128 6.78 2.54 17.19
C ASP A 128 6.61 4.03 17.57
N THR A 129 7.70 4.61 18.06
CA THR A 129 7.91 6.05 18.20
C THR A 129 9.20 6.44 17.49
N PHE A 130 9.07 7.19 16.40
CA PHE A 130 10.18 7.72 15.62
C PHE A 130 10.02 9.24 15.47
N GLY A 131 10.42 9.98 16.51
CA GLY A 131 10.15 11.42 16.64
C GLY A 131 8.67 11.75 16.95
N ALA A 132 7.74 10.95 16.45
CA ALA A 132 6.32 10.92 16.78
C ALA A 132 5.83 9.45 16.84
N PRO A 133 4.67 9.19 17.45
CA PRO A 133 4.02 7.88 17.38
C PRO A 133 3.72 7.51 15.92
N VAL A 134 4.30 6.41 15.46
CA VAL A 134 4.10 5.87 14.11
C VAL A 134 3.67 4.42 14.17
N ILE A 135 2.86 4.01 13.20
CA ILE A 135 2.56 2.61 12.91
C ILE A 135 3.29 2.24 11.62
N VAL A 136 4.05 1.15 11.66
CA VAL A 136 4.67 0.54 10.48
C VAL A 136 3.92 -0.74 10.20
N THR A 137 3.35 -0.87 9.00
CA THR A 137 2.57 -2.03 8.61
C THR A 137 3.14 -2.70 7.37
N TYR A 138 2.84 -3.98 7.21
CA TYR A 138 3.11 -4.73 6.00
C TYR A 138 2.03 -5.81 5.82
N CYS A 139 1.38 -5.82 4.66
CA CYS A 139 0.48 -6.90 4.26
C CYS A 139 1.26 -7.99 3.52
N PRO A 140 1.42 -9.21 4.07
CA PRO A 140 2.20 -10.28 3.43
C PRO A 140 1.60 -10.74 2.09
N ILE A 141 0.27 -10.70 2.01
CA ILE A 141 -0.50 -11.10 0.83
C ILE A 141 -0.36 -10.06 -0.30
N CYS A 142 -0.44 -8.79 0.07
CA CYS A 142 -0.39 -7.66 -0.86
C CYS A 142 1.03 -7.26 -1.24
N ARG A 143 2.02 -7.67 -0.44
CA ARG A 143 3.43 -7.28 -0.53
C ARG A 143 3.63 -5.76 -0.50
N SER A 144 2.83 -5.07 0.32
CA SER A 144 2.85 -3.62 0.46
C SER A 144 3.06 -3.23 1.91
N GLY A 145 3.95 -2.27 2.15
CA GLY A 145 4.11 -1.63 3.46
C GLY A 145 3.54 -0.21 3.47
N MET A 146 3.13 0.25 4.65
CA MET A 146 2.68 1.62 4.90
C MET A 146 3.25 2.09 6.24
N VAL A 147 3.62 3.37 6.33
CA VAL A 147 3.89 4.02 7.61
C VAL A 147 2.97 5.22 7.78
N ALA A 148 2.37 5.35 8.96
CA ALA A 148 1.47 6.46 9.27
C ALA A 148 1.61 6.89 10.73
N LYS A 149 1.07 8.06 11.08
CA LYS A 149 0.95 8.49 12.47
C LYS A 149 -0.18 7.70 13.16
N ARG A 150 0.09 7.15 14.35
CA ARG A 150 -0.89 6.38 15.14
C ARG A 150 -1.55 7.21 16.22
N ARG A 151 -2.28 8.26 15.83
CA ARG A 151 -3.00 9.12 16.77
C ARG A 151 -4.51 9.07 16.55
N ILE A 152 -5.26 8.99 17.65
CA ILE A 152 -6.72 9.12 17.70
C ILE A 152 -7.03 10.24 18.70
N ASP A 153 -7.82 11.22 18.29
CA ASP A 153 -8.07 12.46 19.07
C ASP A 153 -6.80 13.17 19.55
N GLY A 154 -5.73 13.07 18.76
CA GLY A 154 -4.43 13.66 19.09
C GLY A 154 -3.60 12.83 20.07
N GLU A 155 -4.11 11.76 20.65
CA GLU A 155 -3.38 10.87 21.57
C GLU A 155 -2.80 9.65 20.85
N ALA A 156 -1.66 9.15 21.31
CA ALA A 156 -1.05 7.95 20.74
C ALA A 156 -1.90 6.72 21.08
N THR A 157 -2.20 5.87 20.10
CA THR A 157 -2.88 4.59 20.31
C THR A 157 -2.03 3.42 19.82
N THR A 158 -2.37 2.22 20.28
CA THR A 158 -1.83 0.96 19.78
C THR A 158 -2.79 0.37 18.75
N PHE A 159 -2.23 -0.20 17.69
CA PHE A 159 -2.94 -0.96 16.67
C PHE A 159 -2.56 -2.43 16.75
N ASP A 160 -3.50 -3.31 16.45
CA ASP A 160 -3.26 -4.74 16.33
C ASP A 160 -3.94 -5.31 15.06
N VAL A 161 -3.56 -6.52 14.71
CA VAL A 161 -4.04 -7.22 13.51
C VAL A 161 -5.43 -7.76 13.78
N SER A 162 -6.37 -7.49 12.86
CA SER A 162 -7.74 -8.02 13.01
C SER A 162 -7.89 -9.47 12.50
N GLY A 163 -6.97 -9.91 11.62
CA GLY A 163 -7.10 -11.15 10.85
C GLY A 163 -8.08 -11.06 9.67
N LEU A 164 -8.66 -9.88 9.44
CA LEU A 164 -9.59 -9.61 8.36
C LEU A 164 -8.88 -8.98 7.15
N LEU A 165 -9.48 -9.14 5.98
CA LEU A 165 -9.01 -8.55 4.74
C LEU A 165 -10.11 -7.69 4.11
N TRP A 166 -9.75 -6.46 3.74
CA TRP A 166 -10.60 -5.53 3.00
C TRP A 166 -10.63 -5.95 1.53
N LYS A 167 -11.66 -6.71 1.13
CA LYS A 167 -11.79 -7.34 -0.20
C LYS A 167 -13.21 -7.26 -0.74
N ALA A 168 -13.35 -7.29 -2.07
CA ALA A 168 -14.66 -7.35 -2.70
C ALA A 168 -15.47 -8.60 -2.26
N PRO A 169 -16.82 -8.55 -2.30
CA PRO A 169 -17.67 -9.70 -2.01
C PRO A 169 -17.30 -10.96 -2.81
N ARG A 170 -17.37 -12.13 -2.16
CA ARG A 170 -16.96 -13.44 -2.73
C ARG A 170 -17.62 -13.77 -4.07
N ILE A 171 -18.85 -13.32 -4.29
CA ILE A 171 -19.56 -13.56 -5.56
C ILE A 171 -18.82 -12.97 -6.77
N HIS A 172 -18.14 -11.84 -6.59
CA HIS A 172 -17.34 -11.20 -7.64
C HIS A 172 -16.00 -11.91 -7.85
N SER A 173 -15.40 -12.40 -6.77
CA SER A 173 -14.10 -13.06 -6.83
C SER A 173 -14.18 -14.51 -7.34
N ALA A 174 -15.25 -15.25 -7.01
CA ALA A 174 -15.44 -16.65 -7.40
C ALA A 174 -15.55 -16.85 -8.92
N ALA A 175 -16.18 -15.92 -9.63
CA ALA A 175 -16.25 -15.95 -11.10
C ALA A 175 -14.87 -15.73 -11.73
N SER A 176 -14.06 -14.84 -11.17
CA SER A 176 -12.69 -14.59 -11.65
C SER A 176 -11.77 -15.78 -11.38
N GLU A 177 -11.93 -16.50 -10.26
CA GLU A 177 -11.18 -17.74 -10.00
C GLU A 177 -11.51 -18.83 -11.00
N LYS A 178 -12.81 -19.07 -11.21
CA LYS A 178 -13.28 -20.10 -12.15
C LYS A 178 -12.74 -19.88 -13.56
N ASP A 179 -12.63 -18.62 -13.97
CA ASP A 179 -12.22 -18.24 -15.32
C ASP A 179 -10.71 -17.94 -15.43
N GLY A 180 -9.93 -18.15 -14.37
CA GLY A 180 -8.48 -17.93 -14.37
C GLY A 180 -8.06 -16.46 -14.49
N ARG A 181 -8.92 -15.52 -14.08
CA ARG A 181 -8.72 -14.06 -14.15
C ARG A 181 -8.25 -13.48 -12.81
N VAL A 182 -7.31 -14.15 -12.14
CA VAL A 182 -6.72 -13.70 -10.86
C VAL A 182 -5.36 -13.05 -11.08
N PHE A 183 -5.01 -12.08 -10.23
CA PHE A 183 -3.70 -11.40 -10.25
C PHE A 183 -2.60 -12.19 -9.51
N SER A 184 -2.82 -13.48 -9.23
CA SER A 184 -1.89 -14.35 -8.49
C SER A 184 -1.47 -15.56 -9.32
N ASP A 185 -0.40 -16.22 -8.88
CA ASP A 185 -0.24 -17.65 -9.17
C ASP A 185 -1.40 -18.43 -8.54
N ASN A 186 -1.84 -19.50 -9.20
CA ASN A 186 -3.05 -20.23 -8.81
C ASN A 186 -2.99 -20.83 -7.38
N GLU A 187 -1.84 -20.80 -6.71
CA GLU A 187 -1.64 -21.26 -5.32
C GLU A 187 -2.25 -20.30 -4.28
N ALA A 188 -2.28 -18.99 -4.54
CA ALA A 188 -2.79 -17.98 -3.59
C ALA A 188 -4.29 -17.66 -3.77
N GLY A 189 -4.91 -18.08 -4.88
CA GLY A 189 -6.32 -17.81 -5.21
C GLY A 189 -6.68 -16.31 -5.17
N VAL A 190 -7.94 -15.97 -4.85
CA VAL A 190 -8.32 -14.56 -4.65
C VAL A 190 -7.82 -13.95 -3.35
N ALA A 191 -7.03 -14.62 -2.50
CA ALA A 191 -6.54 -13.99 -1.26
C ALA A 191 -5.80 -12.67 -1.56
N ASN A 192 -5.10 -12.59 -2.69
CA ASN A 192 -4.42 -11.39 -3.19
C ASN A 192 -5.36 -10.24 -3.61
N ASN A 193 -6.68 -10.41 -3.48
CA ASN A 193 -7.67 -9.37 -3.75
C ASN A 193 -8.04 -8.52 -2.53
N GLY A 194 -7.42 -8.78 -1.38
CA GLY A 194 -7.70 -8.10 -0.13
C GLY A 194 -6.51 -7.32 0.40
N ASN A 195 -6.77 -6.39 1.33
CA ASN A 195 -5.74 -5.67 2.05
C ASN A 195 -5.90 -5.80 3.57
N LEU A 196 -4.79 -5.77 4.31
CA LEU A 196 -4.76 -5.82 5.77
C LEU A 196 -5.77 -4.85 6.40
N VAL A 197 -6.65 -5.39 7.25
CA VAL A 197 -7.47 -4.62 8.18
C VAL A 197 -6.84 -4.69 9.56
N MET A 198 -6.60 -3.52 10.14
CA MET A 198 -6.11 -3.35 11.51
C MET A 198 -7.20 -2.74 12.38
N TYR A 199 -7.05 -2.80 13.69
CA TYR A 199 -7.95 -2.10 14.60
C TYR A 199 -7.17 -1.32 15.65
N ASP A 200 -7.72 -0.21 16.12
CA ASP A 200 -7.12 0.58 17.20
C ASP A 200 -7.67 0.18 18.57
N ALA A 201 -6.82 0.16 19.58
CA ALA A 201 -7.21 -0.16 20.95
C ALA A 201 -8.08 0.93 21.62
N ALA A 202 -8.01 2.18 21.15
CA ALA A 202 -8.71 3.30 21.78
C ALA A 202 -10.24 3.25 21.55
N THR A 203 -10.67 2.85 20.35
CA THR A 203 -12.08 2.84 19.93
C THR A 203 -12.56 1.51 19.36
N GLY A 204 -11.65 0.59 19.04
CA GLY A 204 -11.98 -0.65 18.35
C GLY A 204 -12.40 -0.44 16.89
N SER A 205 -12.16 0.75 16.31
CA SER A 205 -12.49 1.01 14.91
C SER A 205 -11.60 0.17 13.99
N TYR A 206 -12.13 -0.26 12.85
CA TYR A 206 -11.36 -1.00 11.85
C TYR A 206 -10.80 -0.02 10.82
N TRP A 207 -9.56 -0.26 10.41
CA TRP A 207 -8.81 0.59 9.50
C TRP A 207 -8.25 -0.23 8.35
N SER A 208 -8.43 0.28 7.14
CA SER A 208 -7.78 -0.25 5.95
C SER A 208 -6.36 0.29 5.88
N GLN A 209 -5.36 -0.60 5.85
CA GLN A 209 -3.97 -0.21 5.69
C GLN A 209 -3.79 0.57 4.37
N ILE A 210 -4.24 0.03 3.23
CA ILE A 210 -3.96 0.66 1.92
C ILE A 210 -4.60 2.05 1.79
N LEU A 211 -5.76 2.26 2.40
CA LEU A 211 -6.40 3.56 2.40
C LEU A 211 -5.85 4.49 3.48
N ALA A 212 -5.13 3.96 4.47
CA ALA A 212 -4.79 4.66 5.69
C ALA A 212 -6.03 5.33 6.31
N ALA A 213 -7.15 4.61 6.38
CA ALA A 213 -8.43 5.18 6.76
C ALA A 213 -9.29 4.20 7.55
N ALA A 214 -10.06 4.73 8.50
CA ALA A 214 -11.05 3.99 9.24
C ALA A 214 -12.23 3.63 8.31
N ILE A 215 -12.53 2.35 8.26
CA ILE A 215 -13.58 1.79 7.40
C ILE A 215 -14.81 1.36 8.19
N CYS A 216 -14.67 1.11 9.50
CA CYS A 216 -15.77 0.75 10.40
C CYS A 216 -15.52 1.31 11.81
N GLY A 217 -16.60 1.45 12.59
CA GLY A 217 -16.54 1.89 13.99
C GLY A 217 -16.67 3.40 14.14
N GLU A 218 -16.40 3.89 15.35
CA GLU A 218 -16.55 5.29 15.76
C GLU A 218 -15.80 6.26 14.84
N ARG A 219 -14.65 5.83 14.30
CA ARG A 219 -13.76 6.68 13.49
C ARG A 219 -14.01 6.60 11.99
N GLN A 220 -15.05 5.91 11.52
CA GLN A 220 -15.30 5.69 10.10
C GLN A 220 -15.17 6.98 9.26
N GLY A 221 -14.39 6.89 8.17
CA GLY A 221 -14.10 8.00 7.27
C GLY A 221 -12.86 8.83 7.66
N GLU A 222 -12.37 8.71 8.90
CA GLU A 222 -11.13 9.34 9.32
C GLU A 222 -9.92 8.77 8.56
N ARG A 223 -8.93 9.62 8.28
CA ARG A 223 -7.70 9.25 7.56
C ARG A 223 -6.47 9.50 8.42
N MET A 224 -5.56 8.55 8.42
CA MET A 224 -4.24 8.70 9.02
C MET A 224 -3.35 9.60 8.18
N THR A 225 -2.48 10.34 8.86
CA THR A 225 -1.40 11.07 8.18
C THR A 225 -0.28 10.10 7.84
N ILE A 226 -0.03 9.90 6.55
CA ILE A 226 1.08 9.08 6.05
C ILE A 226 2.43 9.67 6.49
N HIS A 227 3.32 8.81 6.96
CA HIS A 227 4.72 9.13 7.20
C HIS A 227 5.55 8.55 6.04
N PRO A 228 6.42 9.35 5.38
CA PRO A 228 7.28 8.84 4.33
C PRO A 228 8.17 7.70 4.83
N SER A 229 8.36 6.69 3.98
CA SER A 229 9.21 5.54 4.23
C SER A 229 9.86 5.07 2.93
N THR A 230 11.00 4.39 3.04
CA THR A 230 11.69 3.75 1.91
C THR A 230 11.51 2.24 1.99
N VAL A 231 11.26 1.59 0.86
CA VAL A 231 11.33 0.13 0.76
C VAL A 231 12.51 -0.21 -0.14
N THR A 232 13.45 -0.99 0.38
CA THR A 232 14.71 -1.33 -0.29
C THR A 232 15.27 -2.62 0.31
N THR A 233 16.39 -3.14 -0.20
CA THR A 233 17.08 -4.26 0.43
C THR A 233 17.88 -3.80 1.65
N TRP A 234 18.17 -4.73 2.55
CA TRP A 234 18.95 -4.48 3.74
C TRP A 234 20.36 -3.99 3.43
N GLY A 235 20.99 -4.57 2.41
CA GLY A 235 22.34 -4.18 2.01
C GLY A 235 22.38 -2.79 1.37
N GLU A 236 21.37 -2.44 0.59
CA GLU A 236 21.24 -1.07 0.07
C GLU A 236 21.02 -0.08 1.22
N TRP A 237 20.10 -0.39 2.13
CA TRP A 237 19.81 0.45 3.29
C TRP A 237 21.03 0.67 4.18
N ARG A 238 21.75 -0.38 4.56
CA ARG A 238 22.94 -0.28 5.42
C ARG A 238 24.09 0.50 4.79
N ARG A 239 24.25 0.38 3.47
CA ARG A 239 25.26 1.14 2.74
C ARG A 239 24.98 2.64 2.82
N ASP A 240 23.72 3.04 2.76
CA ASP A 240 23.29 4.44 2.85
C ASP A 240 23.12 4.94 4.30
N HIS A 241 22.86 4.02 5.23
CA HIS A 241 22.62 4.28 6.65
C HIS A 241 23.40 3.30 7.55
N PRO A 242 24.74 3.40 7.63
CA PRO A 242 25.56 2.44 8.37
C PRO A 242 25.29 2.42 9.88
N ASP A 243 24.86 3.56 10.43
CA ASP A 243 24.51 3.73 11.84
C ASP A 243 23.01 3.48 12.12
N THR A 244 22.28 2.89 11.17
CA THR A 244 20.85 2.57 11.34
C THR A 244 20.64 1.64 12.53
N GLU A 245 19.56 1.86 13.26
CA GLU A 245 19.03 0.85 14.17
C GLU A 245 18.17 -0.14 13.37
N VAL A 246 18.08 -1.39 13.82
CA VAL A 246 17.27 -2.45 13.21
C VAL A 246 16.33 -3.05 14.26
N LEU A 247 15.06 -3.25 13.88
CA LEU A 247 14.08 -3.90 14.73
C LEU A 247 14.51 -5.35 15.03
N LEU A 248 14.59 -5.69 16.31
CA LEU A 248 14.87 -7.05 16.75
C LEU A 248 13.56 -7.84 16.92
N PRO A 249 13.47 -9.09 16.45
CA PRO A 249 12.27 -9.90 16.66
C PRO A 249 12.07 -10.23 18.15
N PRO A 250 10.86 -10.63 18.56
CA PRO A 250 10.66 -11.33 19.84
C PRO A 250 11.68 -12.47 20.04
N PRO A 251 12.14 -12.72 21.28
CA PRO A 251 11.65 -12.12 22.52
C PRO A 251 12.29 -10.75 22.87
N ALA A 252 13.12 -10.16 21.99
CA ALA A 252 13.70 -8.84 22.28
C ALA A 252 12.61 -7.75 22.26
N SER A 253 11.75 -7.76 21.24
CA SER A 253 10.56 -6.91 21.19
C SER A 253 9.35 -7.62 21.82
N GLU A 254 8.46 -6.86 22.47
CA GLU A 254 7.22 -7.39 23.04
C GLU A 254 6.05 -7.19 22.07
N THR A 255 5.22 -8.21 21.95
CA THR A 255 3.97 -8.14 21.18
C THR A 255 2.85 -7.55 22.03
N VAL A 256 1.78 -7.08 21.39
CA VAL A 256 0.55 -6.72 22.09
C VAL A 256 0.11 -7.94 22.91
N ASP A 257 0.15 -7.82 24.24
CA ASP A 257 -0.40 -8.83 25.14
C ASP A 257 -1.92 -8.90 24.93
N PRO A 258 -2.57 -10.06 25.10
CA PRO A 258 -4.03 -10.12 24.98
C PRO A 258 -4.66 -9.25 26.09
N PRO A 259 -5.55 -8.32 25.71
CA PRO A 259 -6.89 -8.43 26.26
C PRO A 259 -7.98 -8.30 25.18
N ILE A 260 -9.05 -9.08 25.42
CA ILE A 260 -10.36 -9.17 24.75
C ILE A 260 -10.44 -9.70 23.32
#